data_AF-A0A0B2VLD5-F1
#
_entry.id   AF-A0A0B2VLD5-F1
#
_cell.length_a   1.000
_cell.length_b   1.000
_cell.length_c   1.000
_cell.angle_alpha   90.00
_cell.angle_beta   90.00
_cell.angle_gamma   90.00
#
_symmetry.space_group_name_H-M   'P 1'
#
loop_
_entity.id
_entity.type
_entity.pdbx_description
1 polymer ?
#
loop_
_entity_poly.entity_id
_entity_poly.type
_entity_poly.pdbx_seq_one_letter_code
_entity_poly.pdbx_strand_id
1 'polypeptide(L)'
;MQTVEWVQLWRTVLRLDYDPICDVRRVYNKAGKRKAVAEVAKYTLKDTEFATNDKDLTDKLVKILSTALRGRRLFAFGGIMKDAAKALGVEELAEGDLVHIDEEEPTVRGDVAIALEVYRWNFGVANYIRDDNFSFSKRDMLTKPD
;
A
#
# COMPACT_ATOMS: atom_id res chain seq x y z
N MET A 1 9.35 20.43 18.09
CA MET A 1 10.44 19.52 18.47
C MET A 1 11.75 20.02 17.87
N GLN A 2 12.72 20.35 18.72
CA GLN A 2 14.07 20.76 18.33
C GLN A 2 14.96 19.54 18.08
N THR A 3 16.09 19.71 17.40
CA THR A 3 17.04 18.63 17.08
C THR A 3 17.52 17.87 18.31
N VAL A 4 17.73 18.56 19.44
CA VAL A 4 18.19 17.95 20.69
C VAL A 4 17.19 16.93 21.24
N GLU A 5 15.89 17.21 21.13
CA GLU A 5 14.84 16.30 21.59
C GLU A 5 14.82 15.01 20.75
N TRP A 6 15.14 15.11 19.45
CA TRP A 6 15.31 13.95 18.58
C TRP A 6 16.53 13.11 18.97
N VAL A 7 17.69 13.73 19.23
CA VAL A 7 18.91 13.01 19.64
C VAL A 7 18.64 12.15 20.88
N GLN A 8 17.97 12.70 21.89
CA GLN A 8 17.65 12.00 23.14
C GLN A 8 16.63 10.87 22.95
N LEU A 9 15.58 11.11 22.15
CA LEU A 9 14.60 10.09 21.82
C LEU A 9 15.27 8.89 21.13
N TRP A 10 16.09 9.15 20.11
CA TRP A 10 16.72 8.11 19.32
C TRP A 10 17.77 7.33 20.12
N ARG A 11 18.57 8.02 20.94
CA ARG A 11 19.49 7.37 21.89
C ARG A 11 18.75 6.38 22.79
N THR A 12 17.59 6.78 23.31
CA THR A 12 16.79 5.96 24.24
C THR A 12 16.17 4.75 23.53
N VAL A 13 15.49 4.96 22.40
CA VAL A 13 14.77 3.90 21.68
C VAL A 13 15.74 2.87 21.10
N LEU A 14 16.90 3.31 20.60
CA LEU A 14 17.92 2.43 20.02
C LEU A 14 18.92 1.90 21.07
N ARG A 15 18.84 2.35 22.33
CA ARG A 15 19.72 1.96 23.43
C ARG A 15 21.21 2.21 23.14
N LEU A 16 21.52 3.39 22.59
CA LEU A 16 22.88 3.78 22.23
C LEU A 16 23.64 4.33 23.44
N ASP A 17 24.95 4.07 23.50
CA ASP A 17 25.87 4.61 24.50
C ASP A 17 26.47 5.97 24.09
N TYR A 18 26.13 6.46 22.89
CA TYR A 18 26.50 7.77 22.37
C TYR A 18 25.29 8.61 21.96
N ASP A 19 25.51 9.92 21.80
CA ASP A 19 24.51 10.84 21.26
C ASP A 19 24.57 10.80 19.73
N PRO A 20 23.54 10.30 19.04
CA PRO A 20 23.53 10.25 17.59
C PRO A 20 23.48 11.64 16.97
N ILE A 21 24.14 11.82 15.83
CA ILE A 21 24.05 13.08 15.07
C ILE A 21 22.70 13.11 14.36
N CYS A 22 21.83 14.03 14.78
CA CYS A 22 20.58 14.33 14.08
C CYS A 22 20.68 15.70 13.40
N ASP A 23 20.29 15.78 12.12
CA ASP A 23 20.15 17.05 11.41
C ASP A 23 18.70 17.23 10.97
N VAL A 24 17.95 18.07 11.70
CA VAL A 24 16.54 18.32 11.46
C VAL A 24 16.35 19.75 11.03
N ARG A 25 15.98 19.95 9.76
CA ARG A 25 15.76 21.28 9.18
C ARG A 25 14.41 21.36 8.50
N ARG A 26 13.76 22.52 8.63
CA ARG A 26 12.55 22.84 7.87
C ARG A 26 12.93 23.18 6.42
N VAL A 27 12.21 22.61 5.46
CA VAL A 27 12.43 22.86 4.03
C VAL A 27 11.50 23.97 3.57
N TYR A 28 12.05 25.17 3.32
CA TYR A 28 11.25 26.38 3.12
C TYR A 28 10.96 26.77 1.66
N ASN A 29 11.62 26.20 0.64
CA ASN A 29 11.53 26.74 -0.73
C ASN A 29 11.09 25.72 -1.79
N LYS A 30 10.28 26.15 -2.79
CA LYS A 30 9.76 25.30 -3.89
C LYS A 30 10.87 24.60 -4.68
N ALA A 31 12.01 25.26 -4.90
CA ALA A 31 13.18 24.68 -5.58
C ALA A 31 13.91 23.62 -4.74
N GLY A 32 14.06 23.85 -3.43
CA GLY A 32 14.70 22.91 -2.51
C GLY A 32 13.81 21.71 -2.14
N LYS A 33 12.48 21.88 -2.25
CA LYS A 33 11.50 20.85 -1.90
C LYS A 33 11.61 19.61 -2.80
N ARG A 34 11.83 19.76 -4.10
CA ARG A 34 12.01 18.61 -5.01
C ARG A 34 13.26 17.80 -4.67
N LYS A 35 14.40 18.48 -4.42
CA LYS A 35 15.66 17.82 -4.06
C LYS A 35 15.60 17.16 -2.68
N ALA A 36 15.00 17.83 -1.69
CA ALA A 36 14.80 17.28 -0.36
C ALA A 36 13.82 16.09 -0.37
N VAL A 37 12.73 16.17 -1.13
CA VAL A 37 11.79 15.05 -1.30
C VAL A 37 12.47 13.88 -2.02
N ALA A 38 13.27 14.13 -3.06
CA ALA A 38 14.04 13.09 -3.73
C ALA A 38 15.08 12.45 -2.79
N GLU A 39 15.76 13.23 -1.96
CA GLU A 39 16.68 12.71 -0.92
C GLU A 39 15.96 11.85 0.12
N VAL A 40 14.82 12.29 0.64
CA VAL A 40 14.02 11.49 1.59
C VAL A 40 13.49 10.21 0.92
N ALA A 41 13.09 10.28 -0.34
CA ALA A 41 12.63 9.12 -1.10
C ALA A 41 13.76 8.12 -1.43
N LYS A 42 15.00 8.58 -1.59
CA LYS A 42 16.16 7.74 -1.94
C LYS A 42 16.55 6.70 -0.89
N TYR A 43 16.15 6.87 0.38
CA TYR A 43 16.67 6.09 1.50
C TYR A 43 15.60 5.40 2.35
N THR A 44 14.43 5.08 1.79
CA THR A 44 13.46 4.26 2.55
C THR A 44 13.80 2.77 2.50
N LEU A 45 14.24 2.27 1.33
CA LEU A 45 14.88 0.97 1.14
C LEU A 45 15.40 0.92 -0.30
N LYS A 46 16.64 0.48 -0.54
CA LYS A 46 17.13 0.22 -1.90
C LYS A 46 16.91 -1.24 -2.28
N ASP A 47 16.72 -1.51 -3.57
CA ASP A 47 16.66 -2.87 -4.13
C ASP A 47 17.88 -3.71 -3.74
N THR A 48 19.08 -3.11 -3.80
CA THR A 48 20.34 -3.77 -3.39
C THR A 48 20.39 -4.17 -1.90
N GLU A 49 19.51 -3.63 -1.05
CA GLU A 49 19.48 -3.94 0.39
C GLU A 49 18.67 -5.19 0.71
N PHE A 50 17.78 -5.63 -0.19
CA PHE A 50 17.01 -6.86 -0.02
C PHE A 50 17.17 -7.88 -1.14
N ALA A 51 17.59 -7.45 -2.34
CA ALA A 51 17.96 -8.31 -3.45
C ALA A 51 19.45 -8.60 -3.39
N THR A 52 19.80 -9.75 -2.81
CA THR A 52 21.18 -10.21 -2.63
C THR A 52 21.50 -11.34 -3.61
N ASN A 53 22.78 -11.73 -3.73
CA ASN A 53 23.19 -12.90 -4.53
C ASN A 53 22.70 -14.23 -3.92
N ASP A 54 22.27 -14.22 -2.66
CA ASP A 54 21.65 -15.36 -1.99
C ASP A 54 20.13 -15.29 -2.18
N LYS A 55 19.57 -16.29 -2.88
CA LYS A 55 18.14 -16.36 -3.18
C LYS A 55 17.30 -16.60 -1.93
N ASP A 56 17.75 -17.46 -1.02
CA ASP A 56 17.00 -17.81 0.20
C ASP A 56 16.92 -16.62 1.15
N LEU A 57 18.03 -15.86 1.25
CA LEU A 57 18.06 -14.60 2.00
C LEU A 57 17.13 -13.56 1.38
N THR A 58 17.17 -13.43 0.05
CA THR A 58 16.31 -12.48 -0.69
C THR A 58 14.84 -12.79 -0.47
N ASP A 59 14.42 -14.05 -0.61
CA ASP A 59 13.03 -14.47 -0.39
C ASP A 59 12.57 -14.20 1.05
N LYS A 60 13.45 -14.43 2.03
CA LYS A 60 13.18 -14.13 3.44
C LYS A 60 12.98 -12.63 3.66
N LEU A 61 13.87 -11.79 3.11
CA LEU A 61 13.78 -10.33 3.26
C LEU A 61 12.53 -9.78 2.59
N VAL A 62 12.21 -10.22 1.37
CA VAL A 62 11.00 -9.84 0.64
C VAL A 62 9.74 -10.27 1.40
N LYS A 63 9.72 -11.48 1.96
CA LYS A 63 8.59 -11.97 2.78
C LYS A 63 8.38 -11.10 4.02
N ILE A 64 9.45 -10.79 4.75
CA ILE A 64 9.38 -9.97 5.97
C ILE A 64 8.89 -8.56 5.61
N LEU A 65 9.49 -7.94 4.60
CA LEU A 65 9.12 -6.60 4.13
C LEU A 65 7.64 -6.57 3.69
N SER A 66 7.22 -7.53 2.87
CA SER A 66 5.83 -7.60 2.39
C SER A 66 4.84 -7.78 3.54
N THR A 67 5.18 -8.59 4.54
CA THR A 67 4.34 -8.80 5.72
C THR A 67 4.28 -7.55 6.59
N ALA A 68 5.41 -6.86 6.78
CA ALA A 68 5.47 -5.63 7.57
C ALA A 68 4.72 -4.46 6.91
N LEU A 69 4.73 -4.39 5.58
CA LEU A 69 4.05 -3.35 4.80
C LEU A 69 2.58 -3.67 4.51
N ARG A 70 2.14 -4.93 4.65
CA ARG A 70 0.75 -5.32 4.42
C ARG A 70 -0.19 -4.47 5.27
N GLY A 71 -1.22 -3.91 4.62
CA GLY A 71 -2.23 -3.07 5.27
C GLY A 71 -1.73 -1.69 5.71
N ARG A 72 -0.47 -1.32 5.41
CA ARG A 72 0.04 0.02 5.69
C ARG A 72 -0.12 0.92 4.47
N ARG A 73 -0.58 2.15 4.71
CA ARG A 73 -0.67 3.16 3.66
C ARG A 73 0.73 3.70 3.34
N LEU A 74 1.27 3.33 2.17
CA LEU A 74 2.61 3.74 1.70
C LEU A 74 2.61 5.03 0.87
N PHE A 75 1.47 5.70 0.78
CA PHE A 75 1.30 6.94 0.04
C PHE A 75 0.52 7.95 0.88
N ALA A 76 0.67 9.23 0.57
CA ALA A 76 -0.08 10.30 1.22
C ALA A 76 -1.06 10.93 0.21
N PHE A 77 -2.34 11.04 0.57
CA PHE A 77 -3.32 11.81 -0.19
C PHE A 77 -3.14 13.32 0.03
N GLY A 78 -2.08 13.86 -0.57
CA GLY A 78 -1.78 15.29 -0.56
C GLY A 78 -1.47 15.82 -1.97
N GLY A 79 -1.50 17.14 -2.13
CA GLY A 79 -1.21 17.79 -3.41
C GLY A 79 -2.09 17.26 -4.53
N ILE A 80 -1.47 16.84 -5.63
CA ILE A 80 -2.20 16.37 -6.84
C ILE A 80 -3.12 15.18 -6.56
N MET A 81 -2.76 14.28 -5.66
CA MET A 81 -3.60 13.12 -5.30
C MET A 81 -4.86 13.55 -4.55
N LYS A 82 -4.77 14.63 -3.76
CA LYS A 82 -5.93 15.22 -3.07
C LYS A 82 -6.86 15.91 -4.06
N ASP A 83 -6.28 16.66 -5.02
CA ASP A 83 -7.06 17.36 -6.03
C ASP A 83 -7.78 16.37 -6.96
N ALA A 84 -7.09 15.29 -7.36
CA ALA A 84 -7.68 14.19 -8.13
C ALA A 84 -8.78 13.44 -7.36
N ALA A 85 -8.54 13.09 -6.08
CA ALA A 85 -9.55 12.44 -5.25
C ALA A 85 -10.82 13.29 -5.10
N LYS A 86 -10.67 14.61 -4.95
CA LYS A 86 -11.80 15.54 -4.90
C LYS A 86 -12.56 15.61 -6.24
N ALA A 87 -11.84 15.64 -7.36
CA ALA A 87 -12.46 15.63 -8.68
C ALA A 87 -13.24 14.33 -8.96
N LEU A 88 -12.80 13.22 -8.36
CA LEU A 88 -13.42 11.90 -8.48
C LEU A 88 -14.51 11.64 -7.43
N GLY A 89 -14.78 12.58 -6.51
CA GLY A 89 -15.79 12.41 -5.47
C GLY A 89 -15.45 11.32 -4.43
N VAL A 90 -14.17 11.02 -4.21
CA VAL A 90 -13.77 9.98 -3.24
C VAL A 90 -14.01 10.48 -1.82
N GLU A 91 -15.01 9.90 -1.14
CA GLU A 91 -15.38 10.27 0.24
C GLU A 91 -14.46 9.62 1.28
N GLU A 92 -14.09 8.35 1.08
CA GLU A 92 -13.18 7.61 1.97
C GLU A 92 -11.82 7.35 1.32
N LEU A 93 -10.81 8.08 1.81
CA LEU A 93 -9.45 7.98 1.30
C LEU A 93 -8.74 6.76 1.91
N ALA A 94 -8.69 5.67 1.14
CA ALA A 94 -7.98 4.40 1.37
C ALA A 94 -8.75 3.26 2.05
N GLU A 95 -9.91 3.53 2.66
CA GLU A 95 -10.74 2.50 3.32
C GLU A 95 -12.08 2.26 2.61
N GLY A 96 -12.39 3.05 1.57
CA GLY A 96 -13.62 2.89 0.81
C GLY A 96 -13.76 1.51 0.18
N ASP A 97 -14.93 0.92 0.37
CA ASP A 97 -15.32 -0.33 -0.27
C ASP A 97 -15.47 -0.11 -1.78
N LEU A 98 -14.50 -0.60 -2.55
CA LEU A 98 -14.52 -0.53 -4.02
C LEU A 98 -15.39 -1.63 -4.65
N VAL A 99 -15.93 -2.55 -3.85
CA VAL A 99 -16.80 -3.64 -4.30
C VAL A 99 -18.26 -3.20 -4.27
N HIS A 100 -18.68 -2.47 -3.24
CA HIS A 100 -20.05 -1.97 -3.07
C HIS A 100 -20.08 -0.45 -3.23
N ILE A 101 -19.92 0.02 -4.47
CA ILE A 101 -19.88 1.45 -4.82
C ILE A 101 -21.28 2.06 -5.01
N ASP A 102 -22.34 1.24 -5.07
CA ASP A 102 -23.73 1.71 -5.09
C ASP A 102 -24.32 1.65 -3.67
N GLU A 103 -25.03 2.71 -3.26
CA GLU A 103 -25.76 2.78 -1.98
C GLU A 103 -26.94 1.79 -1.92
N GLU A 104 -27.37 1.25 -3.06
CA GLU A 104 -28.27 0.10 -3.10
C GLU A 104 -27.43 -1.17 -2.99
N GLU A 105 -27.68 -1.98 -1.95
CA GLU A 105 -27.21 -3.37 -1.97
C GLU A 105 -27.52 -3.93 -3.36
N PRO A 106 -26.57 -4.63 -4.01
CA PRO A 106 -26.86 -5.25 -5.28
C PRO A 106 -28.01 -6.21 -5.00
N THR A 107 -29.23 -5.78 -5.34
CA THR A 107 -30.42 -6.59 -5.24
C THR A 107 -30.25 -7.58 -6.36
N VAL A 108 -29.48 -8.63 -6.08
CA VAL A 108 -29.29 -9.77 -6.96
C VAL A 108 -30.64 -10.43 -7.03
N ARG A 109 -31.43 -9.96 -7.98
CA ARG A 109 -32.63 -10.59 -8.47
C ARG A 109 -32.26 -12.02 -8.82
N GLY A 110 -32.72 -12.99 -8.03
CA GLY A 110 -32.35 -14.41 -8.15
C GLY A 110 -32.77 -15.06 -9.48
N ASP A 111 -33.47 -14.32 -10.33
CA ASP A 111 -33.85 -14.62 -11.71
C ASP A 111 -32.84 -14.13 -12.76
N VAL A 112 -31.85 -13.31 -12.39
CA VAL A 112 -30.81 -12.82 -13.30
C VAL A 112 -29.55 -13.67 -13.15
N ALA A 113 -29.19 -14.41 -14.20
CA ALA A 113 -27.93 -15.13 -14.26
C ALA A 113 -26.76 -14.14 -14.28
N ILE A 114 -26.03 -14.04 -13.17
CA ILE A 114 -24.81 -13.24 -13.10
C ILE A 114 -23.67 -14.06 -13.69
N ALA A 115 -23.10 -13.60 -14.79
CA ALA A 115 -21.82 -14.08 -15.29
C ALA A 115 -20.71 -13.28 -14.59
N LEU A 116 -19.96 -13.93 -13.70
CA LEU A 116 -18.79 -13.34 -13.05
C LEU A 116 -17.54 -13.69 -13.89
N GLU A 117 -17.02 -12.71 -14.64
CA GLU A 117 -15.75 -12.88 -15.36
C GLU A 117 -14.59 -12.34 -14.51
N VAL A 118 -13.69 -13.23 -14.09
CA VAL A 118 -12.53 -12.87 -13.26
C VAL A 118 -11.32 -12.67 -14.16
N TYR A 119 -10.64 -11.54 -14.00
CA TYR A 119 -9.38 -11.24 -14.67
C TYR A 119 -8.26 -11.14 -13.64
N ARG A 120 -7.12 -11.80 -13.90
CA ARG A 120 -5.94 -11.76 -13.03
C ARG A 120 -4.76 -11.12 -13.73
N TRP A 121 -4.05 -10.27 -13.01
CA TRP A 121 -2.81 -9.67 -13.51
C TRP A 121 -1.73 -10.75 -13.66
N ASN A 122 -1.22 -10.90 -14.88
CA ASN A 122 -0.10 -11.79 -15.18
C ASN A 122 1.18 -10.99 -15.35
N PHE A 123 2.16 -11.22 -14.47
CA PHE A 123 3.44 -10.52 -14.51
C PHE A 123 4.27 -10.80 -15.77
N GLY A 124 4.16 -11.99 -16.37
CA GLY A 124 4.95 -12.37 -17.55
C GLY A 124 4.46 -11.70 -18.84
N VAL A 125 3.13 -11.67 -19.04
CA VAL A 125 2.49 -11.01 -20.21
C VAL A 125 2.33 -9.50 -19.97
N ALA A 126 2.53 -9.04 -18.72
CA ALA A 126 2.27 -7.67 -18.27
C ALA A 126 0.86 -7.19 -18.65
N ASN A 127 -0.11 -8.08 -18.50
CA ASN A 127 -1.50 -7.83 -18.86
C ASN A 127 -2.46 -8.63 -17.97
N TYR A 128 -3.73 -8.21 -17.94
CA TYR A 128 -4.81 -8.98 -17.33
C TYR A 128 -5.20 -10.15 -18.23
N ILE A 129 -5.24 -11.35 -17.67
CA ILE A 129 -5.66 -12.57 -18.37
C ILE A 129 -6.96 -13.05 -17.72
N ARG A 130 -7.94 -13.43 -18.55
CA ARG A 130 -9.21 -14.00 -18.07
C ARG A 130 -8.93 -15.34 -17.39
N ASP A 131 -9.52 -15.55 -16.23
CA ASP A 131 -9.48 -16.81 -15.52
C ASP A 131 -10.60 -17.73 -16.01
N ASP A 132 -10.23 -18.75 -16.78
CA ASP A 132 -11.18 -19.72 -17.33
C ASP A 132 -11.58 -20.83 -16.32
N ASN A 133 -10.98 -20.87 -15.13
CA ASN A 133 -11.18 -21.96 -14.16
C ASN A 133 -12.33 -21.72 -13.15
N PHE A 134 -13.18 -20.72 -13.36
CA PHE A 134 -14.33 -20.50 -12.48
C PHE A 134 -15.59 -21.16 -13.06
N SER A 135 -15.93 -22.34 -12.54
CA SER A 135 -17.22 -23.00 -12.83
C SER A 135 -18.14 -22.91 -11.60
N PHE A 136 -19.33 -22.35 -11.78
CA PHE A 136 -20.35 -22.25 -10.74
C PHE A 136 -20.90 -23.65 -10.42
N SER A 137 -20.64 -24.17 -9.22
CA SER A 137 -21.45 -25.25 -8.64
C SER A 137 -22.61 -24.62 -7.86
N LYS A 138 -23.84 -24.92 -8.27
CA LYS A 138 -25.11 -24.41 -7.71
C LYS A 138 -25.33 -24.67 -6.19
N ARG A 139 -24.37 -25.28 -5.49
CA ARG A 139 -24.56 -25.82 -4.13
C ARG A 139 -24.26 -24.84 -2.98
N ASP A 140 -23.55 -23.74 -3.22
CA ASP A 140 -23.03 -22.93 -2.10
C ASP A 140 -23.93 -21.77 -1.64
N MET A 141 -25.14 -21.63 -2.20
CA MET A 141 -26.11 -20.57 -1.79
C MET A 141 -27.24 -21.03 -0.87
N LEU A 142 -27.28 -22.31 -0.44
CA LEU A 142 -28.36 -22.81 0.41
C LEU A 142 -27.84 -23.56 1.65
N THR A 143 -27.08 -22.87 2.49
CA THR A 143 -27.01 -23.22 3.93
C THR A 143 -26.97 -21.93 4.75
N LYS A 144 -28.16 -21.45 5.16
CA LYS A 144 -28.25 -20.64 6.38
C LYS A 144 -27.90 -21.54 7.56
N PRO A 145 -27.05 -21.13 8.51
CA PRO A 145 -27.01 -21.76 9.81
C PRO A 145 -28.26 -21.34 10.60
N ASP A 146 -28.88 -22.31 11.29
CA ASP A 146 -29.98 -22.12 12.24
C ASP A 146 -29.57 -21.23 13.43
#